data_AF-A0A224YN47-F1
#
_entry.id   AF-A0A224YN47-F1
#
_cell.length_a   1.000
_cell.length_b   1.000
_cell.length_c   1.000
_cell.angle_alpha   90.00
_cell.angle_beta   90.00
_cell.angle_gamma   90.00
#
_symmetry.space_group_name_H-M   'P 1'
#
loop_
_entity.id
_entity.type
_entity.pdbx_description
1 polymer ?
#
loop_
_entity_poly.entity_id
_entity_poly.type
_entity_poly.pdbx_seq_one_letter_code
_entity_poly.pdbx_strand_id
1 'polypeptide(L)' 'PLSSVIISVGTEKPANLEGVIEGDQHLLLNRQICVARGIAELRDGKAKVVLTNFSHEYRHLNIGTTVAYIEECVAASDAF' A
#
# COMPACT_ATOMS: atom_id res chain seq x y z
N PRO A 1 -7.78 -11.61 13.50
CA PRO A 1 -6.92 -11.07 14.57
C PRO A 1 -6.44 -9.66 14.26
N LEU A 2 -6.28 -8.86 15.31
CA LEU A 2 -5.64 -7.55 15.23
C LEU A 2 -4.16 -7.76 14.92
N SER A 3 -3.69 -7.27 13.79
CA SER A 3 -2.33 -7.55 13.32
C SER A 3 -1.87 -6.55 12.26
N SER A 4 -0.57 -6.31 12.20
CA SER A 4 0.06 -5.55 11.11
C SER A 4 1.15 -6.38 10.44
N VAL A 5 1.23 -6.30 9.11
CA VAL A 5 2.23 -6.99 8.30
C VAL A 5 2.81 -6.05 7.25
N ILE A 6 4.09 -6.22 6.93
CA ILE A 6 4.70 -5.53 5.80
C ILE A 6 4.49 -6.38 4.55
N ILE A 7 3.87 -5.80 3.53
CA ILE A 7 3.63 -6.45 2.24
C ILE A 7 4.33 -5.70 1.12
N SER A 8 4.62 -6.42 0.04
CA SER A 8 4.97 -5.80 -1.24
C SER A 8 3.70 -5.47 -2.01
N VAL A 9 3.61 -4.25 -2.50
CA VAL A 9 2.60 -3.80 -3.46
C VAL A 9 3.27 -3.40 -4.75
N GLY A 10 2.54 -3.53 -5.86
CA GLY A 10 3.02 -3.16 -7.19
C GLY A 10 1.98 -2.31 -7.91
N THR A 11 2.44 -1.45 -8.81
CA THR A 11 1.61 -0.70 -9.76
C THR A 11 1.50 -1.47 -11.09
N GLU A 12 0.43 -1.22 -11.84
CA GLU A 12 0.23 -1.84 -13.17
C GLU A 12 1.31 -1.43 -14.17
N LYS A 13 1.76 -0.17 -14.07
CA LYS A 13 2.82 0.39 -14.90
C LYS A 13 4.07 0.59 -14.04
N PRO A 14 5.17 -0.10 -14.35
CA PRO A 14 6.44 0.11 -13.66
C PRO A 14 6.88 1.57 -13.81
N ALA A 15 7.24 2.20 -12.70
CA ALA A 15 7.77 3.56 -12.66
C ALA A 15 8.63 3.74 -11.41
N ASN A 16 9.61 4.64 -11.50
CA ASN A 16 10.40 5.10 -10.36
C ASN A 16 9.83 6.43 -9.88
N LEU A 17 9.09 6.40 -8.77
CA LEU A 17 8.34 7.55 -8.27
C LEU A 17 8.51 7.67 -6.77
N GLU A 18 8.46 8.89 -6.25
CA GLU A 18 8.22 9.15 -4.84
C GLU A 18 6.84 9.81 -4.72
N GLY A 19 6.07 9.43 -3.70
CA GLY A 19 4.77 10.03 -3.47
C GLY A 19 4.16 9.59 -2.15
N VAL A 20 2.91 9.97 -1.95
CA VAL A 20 2.15 9.65 -0.75
C VAL A 20 1.29 8.42 -1.01
N ILE A 21 1.50 7.36 -0.25
CA ILE A 21 0.63 6.20 -0.22
C ILE A 21 -0.59 6.50 0.66
N GLU A 22 -1.77 6.29 0.09
CA GLU A 22 -3.07 6.41 0.76
C GLU A 22 -3.80 5.07 0.71
N GLY A 23 -4.26 4.58 1.87
CA GLY A 23 -4.98 3.31 1.93
C GLY A 23 -6.34 3.36 1.23
N ASP A 24 -6.75 2.25 0.60
CA ASP A 24 -8.09 2.16 0.01
C ASP A 24 -9.17 2.16 1.11
N GLN A 25 -9.97 3.22 1.14
CA GLN A 25 -11.01 3.41 2.15
C GLN A 25 -12.10 2.33 2.10
N HIS A 26 -12.36 1.73 0.93
CA HIS A 26 -13.33 0.62 0.84
C HIS A 26 -12.85 -0.62 1.60
N LEU A 27 -11.54 -0.88 1.63
CA LEU A 27 -10.95 -1.97 2.42
C LEU A 27 -11.09 -1.71 3.91
N LEU A 28 -10.92 -0.46 4.35
CA LEU A 28 -11.06 -0.11 5.75
C LEU A 28 -12.52 -0.26 6.20
N LEU A 29 -13.45 0.33 5.46
CA LEU A 29 -14.88 0.35 5.85
C LEU A 29 -15.54 -1.04 5.74
N ASN A 30 -15.23 -1.81 4.69
CA ASN A 30 -15.93 -3.07 4.44
C ASN A 30 -15.22 -4.30 5.01
N ARG A 31 -13.91 -4.21 5.25
CA ARG A 31 -13.10 -5.36 5.69
C ARG A 31 -12.25 -5.10 6.92
N GLN A 32 -12.25 -3.86 7.45
CA GLN A 32 -11.45 -3.44 8.59
C GLN A 32 -9.96 -3.66 8.33
N ILE A 33 -9.52 -3.42 7.11
CA ILE A 33 -8.12 -3.52 6.70
C ILE A 33 -7.69 -2.17 6.14
N CYS A 34 -6.52 -1.66 6.54
CA CYS A 34 -6.00 -0.41 5.98
C CYS A 34 -4.50 -0.50 5.75
N VAL A 35 -4.03 0.16 4.70
CA VAL A 35 -2.62 0.50 4.54
C VAL A 35 -2.33 1.80 5.29
N ALA A 36 -1.24 1.84 6.06
CA ALA A 36 -0.81 3.06 6.73
C ALA A 36 -0.43 4.14 5.70
N ARG A 37 -0.98 5.34 5.85
CA ARG A 37 -0.59 6.51 5.06
C ARG A 37 0.88 6.85 5.29
N GLY A 38 1.62 7.17 4.24
CA GLY A 38 3.01 7.60 4.38
C GLY A 38 3.67 7.94 3.06
N ILE A 39 4.87 8.52 3.13
CA ILE A 39 5.72 8.75 1.96
C ILE A 39 6.37 7.43 1.59
N ALA A 40 6.36 7.09 0.30
CA ALA A 40 7.06 5.92 -0.20
C ALA A 40 7.72 6.19 -1.54
N GLU A 41 8.88 5.56 -1.70
CA GLU A 41 9.55 5.42 -2.97
C GLU A 41 9.10 4.11 -3.63
N LEU A 42 8.66 4.21 -4.88
CA LEU A 42 8.41 3.09 -5.76
C LEU A 42 9.64 2.90 -6.62
N ARG A 43 10.21 1.69 -6.60
CA ARG A 43 11.25 1.26 -7.53
C ARG A 43 10.69 0.16 -8.41
N ASP A 44 10.80 0.30 -9.72
CA ASP A 44 10.18 -0.63 -10.68
C ASP A 44 8.67 -0.83 -10.40
N GLY A 45 7.99 0.26 -10.00
CA GLY A 45 6.58 0.26 -9.63
C GLY A 45 6.25 -0.50 -8.34
N LYS A 46 7.24 -0.89 -7.53
CA LYS A 46 7.03 -1.68 -6.29
C LYS A 46 7.38 -0.87 -5.06
N ALA A 47 6.58 -1.04 -4.01
CA ALA A 47 6.83 -0.48 -2.69
C ALA A 47 6.53 -1.50 -1.58
N LYS A 48 7.08 -1.23 -0.39
CA LYS A 48 6.72 -1.94 0.84
C LYS A 48 5.77 -1.06 1.65
N VAL A 49 4.68 -1.65 2.12
CA VAL A 49 3.67 -0.94 2.92
C VAL A 49 3.29 -1.75 4.15
N VAL A 50 2.85 -1.05 5.19
CA VAL A 50 2.26 -1.68 6.37
C VAL A 50 0.76 -1.84 6.15
N LEU A 51 0.29 -3.08 6.15
CA LEU A 51 -1.12 -3.43 6.10
C LEU A 51 -1.58 -3.87 7.50
N THR A 52 -2.61 -3.23 8.02
CA THR A 52 -3.18 -3.51 9.34
C THR A 52 -4.57 -4.09 9.21
N ASN A 53 -4.81 -5.23 9.87
CA ASN A 53 -6.13 -5.79 10.11
C ASN A 53 -6.62 -5.32 11.49
N PHE A 54 -7.74 -4.61 11.50
CA PHE A 54 -8.43 -4.09 12.68
C PHE A 54 -9.60 -4.99 13.12
N SER A 55 -9.81 -6.13 12.47
CA SER A 55 -10.81 -7.11 12.88
C SER A 55 -10.23 -8.20 13.80
N HIS A 56 -11.07 -8.78 14.65
CA HIS A 56 -10.67 -9.96 15.43
C HIS A 56 -10.59 -11.25 14.59
N GLU A 57 -11.01 -11.22 13.32
CA GLU A 57 -11.02 -12.36 12.39
C GLU A 57 -9.84 -12.34 11.41
N TYR A 58 -9.47 -13.49 10.85
CA TYR A 58 -8.52 -13.53 9.75
C TYR A 58 -9.18 -12.95 8.50
N ARG A 59 -8.45 -12.10 7.79
CA ARG A 59 -8.90 -11.52 6.52
C ARG A 59 -7.95 -11.95 5.42
N HIS A 60 -8.51 -12.50 4.35
CA HIS A 60 -7.75 -12.88 3.16
C HIS A 60 -7.81 -11.76 2.12
N LEU A 61 -6.64 -11.43 1.58
CA LEU A 61 -6.48 -10.58 0.40
C LEU A 61 -5.89 -11.43 -0.73
N ASN A 62 -6.41 -11.24 -1.93
CA ASN A 62 -5.95 -11.95 -3.11
C ASN A 62 -4.93 -11.08 -3.86
N ILE A 63 -4.01 -11.72 -4.58
CA ILE A 63 -3.16 -11.03 -5.55
C ILE A 63 -4.06 -10.28 -6.55
N GLY A 64 -3.70 -9.03 -6.85
CA GLY A 64 -4.49 -8.12 -7.68
C GLY A 64 -5.54 -7.32 -6.91
N THR A 65 -5.69 -7.51 -5.60
CA THR A 65 -6.51 -6.61 -4.78
C THR A 65 -5.80 -5.26 -4.64
N THR A 66 -6.46 -4.18 -5.05
CA THR A 66 -6.01 -2.81 -4.74
C THR A 66 -6.09 -2.58 -3.23
N VAL A 67 -4.98 -2.18 -2.62
CA VAL A 67 -4.89 -1.92 -1.16
C VAL A 67 -4.59 -0.47 -0.82
N ALA A 68 -4.06 0.28 -1.78
CA ALA A 68 -3.68 1.67 -1.64
C ALA A 68 -3.56 2.33 -3.02
N TYR A 69 -3.59 3.66 -3.01
CA TYR A 69 -3.28 4.53 -4.14
C TYR A 69 -2.02 5.33 -3.82
N ILE A 70 -1.35 5.81 -4.87
CA ILE A 70 -0.26 6.78 -4.72
C ILE A 70 -0.72 8.13 -5.26
N GLU A 71 -0.54 9.16 -4.45
CA GLU A 71 -0.85 10.56 -4.76
C GLU A 71 0.44 11.40 -4.73
N GLU A 72 0.34 12.65 -5.20
CA GLU A 72 1.42 13.64 -5.13
C GLU A 72 2.77 13.14 -5.73
N CYS A 73 2.69 12.35 -6.82
CA CYS A 73 3.86 11.68 -7.39
C CYS A 73 4.85 12.67 -8.02
N VAL A 74 6.12 12.50 -7.66
CA VAL A 74 7.29 13.09 -8.33
C VAL A 74 8.21 11.97 -8.82
N ALA A 75 9.11 12.28 -9.77
CA ALA A 75 10.14 11.33 -10.16
C ALA A 75 11.02 10.99 -8.95
N ALA A 76 11.29 9.70 -8.71
CA ALA A 76 12.21 9.31 -7.66
C ALA A 76 13.61 9.86 -7.97
N SER A 77 14.27 10.41 -6.97
CA SER A 77 15.66 10.85 -7.08
C SER A 77 16.60 9.64 -7.07
N ASP A 78 17.63 9.64 -7.91
CA ASP A 78 18.69 8.62 -7.92
C ASP A 78 19.65 8.71 -6.71
N ALA A 79 19.29 9.43 -5.64
CA ALA A 79 20.19 9.79 -4.54
C ALA A 79 20.53 8.66 -3.54
N PHE A 80 20.27 7.39 -3.86
CA PHE A 80 20.67 6.23 -3.05
C PHE A 80 21.10 5.02 -3.89
#